data_AF-A0A8C0FJW4-F1
#
_entry.id   AF-A0A8C0FJW4-F1
#
_cell.length_a   1.000
_cell.length_b   1.000
_cell.length_c   1.000
_cell.angle_alpha   90.00
_cell.angle_beta   90.00
_cell.angle_gamma   90.00
#
_symmetry.space_group_name_H-M   'P 1'
#
loop_
_entity.id
_entity.type
_entity.pdbx_description
1 polymer ?
#
loop_
_entity_poly.entity_id
_entity_poly.type
_entity_poly.pdbx_seq_one_letter_code
_entity_poly.pdbx_strand_id
1 'polypeptide(L)'
;MIEEGNPHHFFIATQDQDLANKVKKKAGVPLLFIIQNTMVLDKPSPKSLAFVQKLQTNQLVPEHQKQSIVQLKEKEGLAKQEGEKRRKRKRAGGPNPLSCLKKKKKKTQEGQEPSAEKNKRRKRKRKRVKAEAM
;
A
#
# COMPACT_ATOMS: atom_id res chain seq x y z
N MET A 1 37.35 -5.46 17.96
CA MET A 1 36.54 -4.47 17.21
C MET A 1 35.06 -4.81 17.38
N ILE A 2 34.15 -3.86 17.29
CA ILE A 2 32.71 -4.16 17.34
C ILE A 2 32.24 -4.62 15.97
N GLU A 3 31.95 -5.90 15.88
CA GLU A 3 31.42 -6.58 14.69
C GLU A 3 29.95 -6.22 14.44
N GLU A 4 29.41 -6.63 13.30
CA GLU A 4 27.99 -6.47 12.99
C GLU A 4 27.13 -7.26 13.99
N GLY A 5 26.06 -6.63 14.49
CA GLY A 5 25.16 -7.27 15.46
C GLY A 5 25.68 -7.33 16.90
N ASN A 6 26.91 -6.89 17.18
CA ASN A 6 27.48 -6.82 18.53
C ASN A 6 27.33 -8.15 19.32
N PRO A 7 27.98 -9.24 18.86
CA PRO A 7 27.77 -10.58 19.43
C PRO A 7 28.19 -10.70 20.90
N HIS A 8 29.16 -9.89 21.33
CA HIS A 8 29.64 -9.85 22.71
C HIS A 8 28.92 -8.83 23.59
N HIS A 9 27.88 -8.17 23.07
CA HIS A 9 27.02 -7.24 23.81
C HIS A 9 27.78 -6.10 24.52
N PHE A 10 28.79 -5.55 23.84
CA PHE A 10 29.56 -4.44 24.40
C PHE A 10 28.72 -3.17 24.54
N PHE A 11 28.98 -2.44 25.62
CA PHE A 11 28.56 -1.07 25.83
C PHE A 11 29.73 -0.15 25.49
N ILE A 12 29.46 0.93 24.75
CA ILE A 12 30.48 1.92 24.45
C ILE A 12 30.24 3.15 25.30
N ALA A 13 31.23 3.55 26.11
CA ALA A 13 31.24 4.84 26.76
C ALA A 13 32.19 5.78 26.01
N THR A 14 31.69 6.88 25.44
CA THR A 14 32.50 7.84 24.68
C THR A 14 31.97 9.26 24.85
N GLN A 15 32.87 10.25 24.82
CA GLN A 15 32.52 11.68 24.73
C GLN A 15 32.75 12.28 23.35
N ASP A 16 33.47 11.56 22.48
CA ASP A 16 33.67 11.98 21.11
C ASP A 16 32.38 11.83 20.31
N GLN A 17 31.92 12.94 19.73
CA GLN A 17 30.71 13.00 18.92
C GLN A 17 30.86 12.23 17.60
N ASP A 18 32.03 12.25 16.98
CA ASP A 18 32.24 11.57 15.70
C ASP A 18 32.19 10.06 15.88
N LEU A 19 32.82 9.55 16.93
CA LEU A 19 32.74 8.16 17.31
C LEU A 19 31.30 7.76 17.68
N ALA A 20 30.61 8.57 18.49
CA ALA A 20 29.20 8.32 18.84
C ALA A 20 28.31 8.24 17.59
N ASN A 21 28.48 9.16 16.64
CA ASN A 21 27.74 9.17 15.38
C ASN A 21 28.02 7.95 14.51
N LYS A 22 29.27 7.46 14.49
CA LYS A 22 29.63 6.20 13.80
C LYS A 22 28.98 4.99 14.48
N VAL A 23 28.95 4.96 15.81
CA VAL A 23 28.35 3.85 16.58
C VAL A 23 26.84 3.84 16.43
N LYS A 24 26.16 4.99 16.48
CA LYS A 24 24.70 5.11 16.27
C LYS A 24 24.22 4.55 14.93
N LYS A 25 25.11 4.48 13.92
CA LYS A 25 24.83 3.85 12.62
C LYS A 25 24.79 2.32 12.69
N LYS A 26 25.31 1.68 13.74
CA LYS A 26 25.16 0.24 13.98
C LYS A 26 23.94 0.00 14.87
N ALA A 27 23.21 -1.07 14.59
CA ALA A 27 22.09 -1.48 15.44
C ALA A 27 22.60 -2.36 16.59
N GLY A 28 21.98 -2.28 17.77
CA GLY A 28 22.29 -3.16 18.91
C GLY A 28 23.55 -2.78 19.71
N VAL A 29 23.99 -1.53 19.63
CA VAL A 29 25.12 -1.02 20.42
C VAL A 29 24.66 0.11 21.33
N PRO A 30 24.58 -0.12 22.65
CA PRO A 30 24.26 0.93 23.62
C PRO A 30 25.43 1.90 23.80
N LEU A 31 25.11 3.20 23.94
CA LEU A 31 26.07 4.28 24.16
C LEU A 31 25.88 4.91 25.53
N LEU A 32 26.97 5.08 26.26
CA LEU A 32 27.03 5.76 27.55
C LEU A 32 27.78 7.09 27.39
N PHE A 33 27.24 8.13 28.02
CA PHE A 33 27.85 9.44 28.14
C PHE A 33 28.03 9.79 29.62
N ILE A 34 29.07 10.55 29.94
CA ILE A 34 29.22 11.19 31.24
C ILE A 34 28.74 12.65 31.10
N ILE A 35 27.68 13.01 31.80
CA ILE A 35 27.16 14.37 31.84
C ILE A 35 27.35 14.85 33.28
N GLN A 36 28.24 15.82 33.48
CA GLN A 36 28.65 16.30 34.80
C GLN A 36 29.15 15.14 35.68
N ASN A 37 28.44 14.84 36.77
CA ASN A 37 28.75 13.75 37.70
C ASN A 37 27.84 12.52 37.54
N THR A 38 27.20 12.36 36.37
CA THR A 38 26.27 11.25 36.11
C THR A 38 26.63 10.51 34.84
N MET A 39 26.54 9.17 34.87
CA MET A 39 26.59 8.34 33.67
C MET A 39 25.19 8.15 33.12
N VAL A 40 24.97 8.53 31.87
CA VAL A 40 23.68 8.47 31.19
C VAL A 40 23.76 7.49 30.04
N LEU A 41 22.86 6.52 30.03
CA LEU A 41 22.64 5.65 28.88
C LEU A 41 21.80 6.39 27.83
N ASP A 42 22.33 6.49 26.62
CA ASP A 42 21.63 7.13 25.51
C ASP A 42 20.43 6.29 25.08
N LYS A 43 19.46 6.97 24.47
CA LYS A 43 18.30 6.32 23.88
C LYS A 43 18.73 5.40 22.74
N PRO A 44 18.02 4.28 22.52
CA PRO A 44 18.34 3.37 21.44
C PRO A 44 18.31 4.09 20.09
N SER A 45 19.31 3.82 19.24
CA SER A 45 19.39 4.46 17.93
C SER A 45 18.17 4.12 17.07
N PRO A 46 17.74 5.02 16.14
CA PRO A 46 16.62 4.74 15.25
C PRO A 46 16.78 3.43 14.46
N LYS A 47 18.02 3.06 14.13
CA LYS A 47 18.33 1.77 13.49
C LYS A 47 18.09 0.58 14.40
N SER A 48 18.45 0.69 15.69
CA SER A 48 18.16 -0.35 16.68
C SER A 48 16.67 -0.52 16.88
N LEU A 49 15.92 0.58 16.97
CA LEU A 49 14.45 0.54 17.04
C LEU A 49 13.84 -0.11 15.80
N ALA A 50 14.29 0.28 14.61
CA ALA A 50 13.80 -0.32 13.36
C ALA A 50 14.13 -1.82 13.26
N PHE A 51 15.30 -2.24 13.75
CA PHE A 51 15.67 -3.65 13.81
C PHE A 51 14.74 -4.44 14.74
N VAL A 52 14.50 -3.94 15.95
CA VAL A 52 13.58 -4.55 16.90
C VAL A 52 12.15 -4.60 16.35
N GLN A 53 11.67 -3.52 15.74
CA GLN A 53 10.35 -3.51 15.09
C GLN A 53 10.24 -4.57 13.99
N LYS A 54 11.25 -4.73 13.14
CA LYS A 54 11.28 -5.79 12.13
C LYS A 54 11.25 -7.18 12.76
N LEU A 55 12.06 -7.43 13.78
CA LEU A 55 12.04 -8.71 14.51
C LEU A 55 10.67 -8.99 15.13
N GLN A 56 10.08 -8.00 15.78
CA GLN A 56 8.74 -8.09 16.36
C GLN A 56 7.70 -8.41 15.29
N THR A 57 7.69 -7.71 14.15
CA THR A 57 6.73 -8.01 13.07
C THR A 57 6.85 -9.43 12.54
N ASN A 58 8.08 -9.99 12.52
CA ASN A 58 8.32 -11.35 12.06
C ASN A 58 7.87 -12.40 13.09
N GLN A 59 8.04 -12.11 14.38
CA GLN A 59 7.67 -13.00 15.49
C GLN A 59 6.19 -12.88 15.91
N LEU A 60 5.55 -11.76 15.65
CA LEU A 60 4.18 -11.48 16.12
C LEU A 60 3.15 -12.43 15.53
N VAL A 61 3.42 -12.99 14.34
CA VAL A 61 2.53 -13.94 13.67
C VAL A 61 3.22 -15.30 13.62
N PRO A 62 2.72 -16.32 14.34
CA PRO A 62 3.18 -17.69 14.19
C PRO A 62 3.10 -18.17 12.73
N GLU A 63 4.04 -19.04 12.32
CA GLU A 63 4.13 -19.51 10.93
C GLU A 63 2.82 -20.14 10.41
N HIS A 64 2.10 -20.89 11.26
CA HIS A 64 0.81 -21.47 10.90
C HIS A 64 -0.25 -20.41 10.57
N GLN A 65 -0.24 -19.28 11.30
CA GLN A 65 -1.17 -18.18 11.04
C GLN A 65 -0.81 -17.47 9.74
N LYS A 66 0.48 -17.32 9.43
CA LYS A 66 0.93 -16.77 8.14
C LYS A 66 0.37 -17.59 6.97
N GLN A 67 0.47 -18.92 7.05
CA GLN A 67 -0.06 -19.83 6.03
C GLN A 67 -1.59 -19.73 5.92
N SER A 68 -2.30 -19.72 7.05
CA SER A 68 -3.76 -19.55 7.06
C SER A 68 -4.19 -18.22 6.45
N ILE A 69 -3.48 -17.12 6.74
CA ILE A 69 -3.75 -15.80 6.18
C ILE A 69 -3.54 -15.80 4.66
N VAL A 70 -2.52 -16.48 4.15
CA VAL A 70 -2.29 -16.62 2.70
C VAL A 70 -3.42 -17.39 2.04
N GLN A 71 -3.79 -18.55 2.58
CA GLN A 71 -4.90 -19.36 2.06
C GLN A 71 -6.24 -18.61 2.06
N LEU A 72 -6.53 -17.85 3.13
CA LEU A 72 -7.75 -17.03 3.21
C LEU A 72 -7.73 -15.90 2.18
N LYS A 73 -6.59 -15.21 1.99
CA LYS A 73 -6.44 -14.18 0.96
C LYS A 73 -6.67 -14.72 -0.46
N GLU A 74 -6.24 -15.95 -0.74
CA GLU A 74 -6.49 -16.63 -2.02
C GLU A 74 -7.98 -16.98 -2.18
N LYS A 75 -8.60 -17.57 -1.16
CA LYS A 75 -10.02 -17.92 -1.17
C LYS A 75 -10.93 -16.69 -1.35
N GLU A 76 -10.60 -15.57 -0.71
CA GLU A 76 -11.35 -14.33 -0.80
C GLU A 76 -11.01 -13.50 -2.06
N GLY A 77 -10.06 -13.95 -2.88
CA GLY A 77 -9.63 -13.23 -4.09
C GLY A 77 -8.91 -11.91 -3.79
N LEU A 78 -8.47 -11.70 -2.55
CA LEU A 78 -7.68 -10.55 -2.09
C LEU A 78 -6.18 -10.73 -2.37
N ALA A 79 -5.76 -11.90 -2.85
CA ALA A 79 -4.43 -12.12 -3.36
C ALA A 79 -4.14 -11.07 -4.44
N LYS A 80 -3.09 -10.27 -4.23
CA LYS A 80 -2.59 -9.35 -5.26
C LYS A 80 -2.14 -10.20 -6.44
N GLN A 81 -3.01 -10.34 -7.44
CA GLN A 81 -2.54 -10.71 -8.75
C GLN A 81 -1.56 -9.61 -9.17
N GLU A 82 -0.32 -9.97 -9.47
CA GLU A 82 0.59 -9.13 -10.27
C GLU A 82 0.04 -9.03 -11.70
N GLY A 83 -1.21 -8.62 -11.82
CA GLY A 83 -1.96 -8.49 -13.04
C GLY A 83 -1.53 -7.20 -13.72
N GLU A 84 -0.83 -7.39 -14.83
CA GLU A 84 -0.52 -6.46 -15.91
C GLU A 84 -1.09 -5.05 -15.74
N LYS A 85 -0.18 -4.07 -15.71
CA LYS A 85 -0.50 -2.63 -15.77
C LYS A 85 -1.59 -2.40 -16.80
N ARG A 86 -2.83 -2.19 -16.34
CA ARG A 86 -3.98 -1.92 -17.23
C ARG A 86 -3.60 -0.78 -18.16
N ARG A 87 -3.56 -1.05 -19.46
CA ARG A 87 -3.22 -0.04 -20.48
C ARG A 87 -4.14 1.17 -20.28
N LYS A 88 -3.54 2.36 -20.13
CA LYS A 88 -4.31 3.60 -20.00
C LYS A 88 -5.24 3.71 -21.21
N ARG A 89 -6.54 3.85 -20.97
CA ARG A 89 -7.53 4.03 -22.04
C ARG A 89 -7.16 5.29 -22.84
N LYS A 90 -7.10 5.18 -24.16
CA LYS A 90 -6.98 6.34 -25.04
C LYS A 90 -8.19 7.25 -24.80
N ARG A 91 -7.94 8.48 -24.39
CA ARG A 91 -8.98 9.51 -24.27
C ARG A 91 -9.26 10.06 -25.67
N ALA A 92 -10.52 10.41 -25.95
CA ALA A 92 -10.85 11.11 -27.18
C ALA A 92 -10.03 12.42 -27.22
N GLY A 93 -9.25 12.60 -28.29
CA GLY A 93 -8.56 13.87 -28.52
C GLY A 93 -9.59 14.99 -28.61
N GLY A 94 -9.21 16.18 -28.12
CA GLY A 94 -10.02 17.37 -28.37
C GLY A 94 -10.19 17.61 -29.88
N PRO A 95 -11.18 18.42 -30.28
CA PRO A 95 -11.32 18.82 -31.68
C PRO A 95 -9.98 19.33 -32.20
N ASN A 96 -9.63 18.93 -33.43
CA ASN A 96 -8.38 19.33 -34.08
C ASN A 96 -8.21 20.87 -33.94
N PRO A 97 -7.09 21.38 -33.41
CA PRO A 97 -6.91 22.82 -33.16
C PRO A 97 -6.96 23.69 -34.42
N LEU A 98 -6.86 23.12 -35.62
CA LEU A 98 -7.06 23.82 -36.90
C LEU A 98 -8.53 23.82 -37.39
N SER A 99 -9.45 23.19 -36.66
CA SER A 99 -10.87 23.13 -37.05
C SER A 99 -11.63 24.38 -36.58
N CYS A 100 -11.63 25.42 -37.40
CA CYS A 100 -12.43 26.64 -37.20
C CYS A 100 -13.95 26.45 -37.43
N LEU A 101 -14.47 25.22 -37.30
CA LEU A 101 -15.88 24.90 -37.54
C LEU A 101 -16.69 25.05 -36.24
N LYS A 102 -17.69 25.95 -36.27
CA LYS A 102 -18.57 26.23 -35.12
C LYS A 102 -19.31 24.97 -34.64
N LYS A 103 -19.36 24.78 -33.32
CA LYS A 103 -20.08 23.68 -32.65
C LYS A 103 -21.56 23.65 -33.10
N LYS A 104 -21.99 22.58 -33.74
CA LYS A 104 -23.40 22.38 -34.07
C LYS A 104 -24.20 22.13 -32.78
N LYS A 105 -25.12 23.03 -32.44
CA LYS A 105 -26.09 22.83 -31.34
C LYS A 105 -27.09 21.76 -31.77
N LYS A 106 -27.24 20.68 -31.00
CA LYS A 106 -28.39 19.78 -31.15
C LYS A 106 -29.64 20.58 -30.75
N LYS A 107 -30.60 20.72 -31.65
CA LYS A 107 -31.93 21.26 -31.32
C LYS A 107 -32.65 20.22 -30.47
N THR A 108 -32.99 20.59 -29.24
CA THR A 108 -34.02 19.93 -28.45
C THR A 108 -35.37 20.39 -29.00
N GLN A 109 -36.25 19.46 -29.36
CA GLN A 109 -37.66 19.72 -29.55
C GLN A 109 -38.44 18.74 -28.69
N GLU A 110 -39.34 19.30 -27.88
CA GLU A 110 -40.26 18.64 -26.96
C GLU A 110 -41.54 18.21 -27.70
N GLY A 111 -42.12 17.08 -27.28
CA GLY A 111 -43.59 16.94 -27.14
C GLY A 111 -44.40 16.15 -28.19
N GLN A 112 -44.99 15.05 -27.70
CA GLN A 112 -46.27 14.39 -28.04
C GLN A 112 -46.31 13.20 -29.04
N GLU A 113 -46.72 12.05 -28.49
CA GLU A 113 -47.26 10.80 -29.08
C GLU A 113 -48.79 10.95 -29.40
N PRO A 114 -49.54 9.95 -29.96
CA PRO A 114 -49.18 8.57 -30.36
C PRO A 114 -49.68 8.14 -31.77
N SER A 115 -49.19 7.03 -32.31
CA SER A 115 -50.07 5.95 -32.82
C SER A 115 -49.25 4.72 -33.19
N ALA A 116 -49.91 3.59 -33.04
CA ALA A 116 -49.36 2.26 -32.96
C ALA A 116 -48.54 1.81 -34.17
N GLU A 117 -47.82 0.72 -33.92
CA GLU A 117 -47.54 -0.35 -34.88
C GLU A 117 -46.15 -0.34 -35.52
N LYS A 118 -45.19 -0.97 -34.82
CA LYS A 118 -44.43 -2.10 -35.36
C LYS A 118 -43.55 -2.77 -34.31
N ASN A 119 -43.87 -4.03 -34.09
CA ASN A 119 -42.99 -5.06 -33.55
C ASN A 119 -41.53 -4.93 -34.03
N LYS A 120 -40.56 -4.91 -33.10
CA LYS A 120 -39.36 -5.78 -33.17
C LYS A 120 -38.64 -5.85 -31.82
N ARG A 121 -38.83 -7.01 -31.19
CA ARG A 121 -38.14 -7.52 -30.00
C ARG A 121 -36.61 -7.39 -30.11
N ARG A 122 -35.96 -7.10 -28.97
CA ARG A 122 -34.92 -8.01 -28.43
C ARG A 122 -34.83 -7.90 -26.90
N LYS A 123 -35.16 -9.02 -26.27
CA LYS A 123 -35.30 -9.26 -24.82
C LYS A 123 -33.98 -9.03 -24.07
N ARG A 124 -34.00 -8.21 -23.01
CA ARG A 124 -32.98 -8.24 -21.95
C ARG A 124 -33.31 -9.39 -21.00
N LYS A 125 -32.57 -10.51 -21.06
CA LYS A 125 -32.59 -11.52 -19.99
C LYS A 125 -31.86 -10.93 -18.77
N ARG A 126 -32.59 -10.53 -17.74
CA ARG A 126 -32.03 -10.39 -16.39
C ARG A 126 -32.18 -11.75 -15.70
N LYS A 127 -31.07 -12.43 -15.39
CA LYS A 127 -31.09 -13.55 -14.44
C LYS A 127 -31.31 -12.94 -13.05
N ARG A 128 -32.53 -13.00 -12.53
CA ARG A 128 -32.78 -12.92 -11.09
C ARG A 128 -32.72 -14.34 -10.56
N VAL A 129 -31.76 -14.61 -9.68
CA VAL A 129 -31.77 -15.83 -8.86
C VAL A 129 -32.93 -15.64 -7.87
N LYS A 130 -33.88 -16.57 -7.86
CA LYS A 130 -34.89 -16.66 -6.79
C LYS A 130 -34.17 -17.22 -5.57
N ALA A 131 -34.26 -16.51 -4.45
CA ALA A 131 -34.07 -17.12 -3.14
C ALA A 131 -35.30 -18.00 -2.88
N GLU A 132 -35.10 -19.30 -2.71
CA GLU A 132 -36.12 -20.19 -2.14
C GLU A 132 -35.99 -20.11 -0.62
N ALA A 133 -37.13 -19.86 0.03
CA ALA A 133 -37.30 -20.00 1.45
C ALA A 133 -37.76 -21.42 1.74
N MET A 134 -36.99 -22.16 2.54
CA MET A 134 -37.49 -23.17 3.46
C MET A 134 -36.49 -23.32 4.60
#